data_AF-X1HAY2-F1
#
_entry.id   AF-X1HAY2-F1
#
_cell.length_a   1.000
_cell.length_b   1.000
_cell.length_c   1.000
_cell.angle_alpha   90.00
_cell.angle_beta   90.00
_cell.angle_gamma   90.00
#
_symmetry.space_group_name_H-M   'P 1'
#
loop_
_entity.id
_entity.type
_entity.pdbx_description
1 polymer ?
#
loop_
_entity_poly.entity_id
_entity_poly.type
_entity_poly.pdbx_seq_one_letter_code
_entity_poly.pdbx_strand_id
1 'polypeptide(L)'
;MLFPLLYAVYYREPAINAFVLSMAITSSSGLLLWKFFPSKDPIGHKEGFAIAALGWILAAGFGALPFLFAGTFPNFIDAYF
;
A
#
# COMPACT_ATOMS: atom_id res chain seq x y z
N MET A 1 -0.76 -5.90 -4.60
CA MET A 1 -1.67 -5.42 -5.66
C MET A 1 -1.57 -6.18 -6.99
N LEU A 2 -0.56 -7.04 -7.21
CA LEU A 2 -0.38 -7.73 -8.50
C LEU A 2 -1.52 -8.70 -8.84
N PHE A 3 -1.97 -9.49 -7.87
CA PHE A 3 -3.03 -10.46 -8.07
C PHE A 3 -4.36 -9.83 -8.57
N PRO A 4 -4.96 -8.82 -7.89
CA PRO A 4 -6.17 -8.18 -8.39
C PRO A 4 -5.95 -7.38 -9.69
N LEU A 5 -4.74 -6.88 -9.95
CA LEU A 5 -4.41 -6.26 -11.25
C LEU A 5 -4.51 -7.28 -12.39
N LEU A 6 -3.96 -8.49 -12.21
CA LEU A 6 -4.05 -9.56 -13.22
C LEU A 6 -5.50 -9.94 -13.50
N TYR A 7 -6.33 -10.03 -12.46
CA TYR A 7 -7.77 -10.24 -12.60
C TYR A 7 -8.43 -9.10 -13.40
N ALA A 8 -8.16 -7.85 -13.03
CA ALA A 8 -8.70 -6.67 -13.71
C ALA A 8 -8.32 -6.62 -15.19
N VAL A 9 -7.08 -6.98 -15.53
CA VAL A 9 -6.62 -7.06 -16.93
C VAL A 9 -7.33 -8.18 -17.69
N TYR A 10 -7.47 -9.37 -17.09
CA TYR A 10 -8.15 -10.50 -17.71
C TYR A 10 -9.62 -10.19 -18.04
N TYR A 11 -10.33 -9.54 -17.11
CA TYR A 11 -11.74 -9.15 -17.28
C TYR A 11 -11.94 -7.78 -17.93
N ARG A 12 -10.87 -7.05 -18.27
CA ARG A 12 -10.91 -5.69 -18.84
C ARG A 12 -11.67 -4.68 -17.98
N GLU A 13 -11.46 -4.76 -16.66
CA GLU A 13 -12.07 -3.87 -15.68
C GLU A 13 -11.52 -2.44 -15.79
N PRO A 14 -12.34 -1.40 -15.57
CA PRO A 14 -11.88 -0.01 -15.58
C PRO A 14 -10.89 0.31 -14.44
N ALA A 15 -10.86 -0.52 -13.39
CA ALA A 15 -10.01 -0.34 -12.21
C ALA A 15 -8.52 -0.63 -12.45
N ILE A 16 -8.10 -1.05 -13.65
CA ILE A 16 -6.69 -1.33 -13.99
C ILE A 16 -5.79 -0.15 -13.63
N ASN A 17 -6.18 1.07 -14.01
CA ASN A 17 -5.38 2.28 -13.74
C ASN A 17 -5.21 2.55 -12.24
N ALA A 18 -6.26 2.30 -11.46
CA ALA A 18 -6.22 2.45 -10.01
C ALA A 18 -5.23 1.48 -9.37
N PHE A 19 -5.21 0.21 -9.80
CA PHE A 19 -4.26 -0.78 -9.31
C PHE A 19 -2.81 -0.48 -9.75
N VAL A 20 -2.59 -0.05 -10.98
CA VAL A 20 -1.25 0.29 -11.49
C VAL A 20 -0.67 1.48 -10.73
N LEU A 21 -1.45 2.57 -10.58
CA LEU A 21 -1.00 3.77 -9.87
C LEU A 21 -0.71 3.46 -8.40
N SER A 22 -1.61 2.74 -7.73
CA SER A 22 -1.42 2.34 -6.34
C SER A 22 -0.18 1.46 -6.16
N MET A 23 0.04 0.49 -7.06
CA MET A 23 1.22 -0.39 -7.02
C MET A 23 2.52 0.41 -7.20
N ALA A 24 2.54 1.36 -8.13
CA ALA A 24 3.69 2.23 -8.36
C ALA A 24 3.99 3.09 -7.13
N ILE A 25 2.97 3.67 -6.50
CA ILE A 25 3.12 4.47 -5.28
C ILE A 25 3.63 3.61 -4.14
N THR A 26 2.98 2.48 -3.83
CA THR A 26 3.39 1.62 -2.71
C THR A 26 4.82 1.09 -2.90
N SER A 27 5.16 0.62 -4.10
CA SER A 27 6.48 0.07 -4.38
C SER A 27 7.57 1.14 -4.34
N SER A 28 7.33 2.32 -4.95
CA SER A 28 8.28 3.41 -4.92
C SER A 28 8.48 3.96 -3.50
N SER A 29 7.41 4.10 -2.71
CA SER A 29 7.47 4.50 -1.30
C SER A 29 8.34 3.53 -0.49
N GLY A 30 8.08 2.22 -0.60
CA GLY A 30 8.86 1.19 0.09
C GLY A 30 10.33 1.17 -0.33
N LEU A 31 10.60 1.30 -1.63
CA LEU A 31 11.97 1.35 -2.15
C LEU A 31 12.72 2.60 -1.69
N LEU A 32 12.07 3.76 -1.66
CA LEU A 32 12.67 5.00 -1.16
C LEU A 32 12.99 4.87 0.32
N LEU A 33 12.05 4.39 1.14
CA LEU A 33 12.29 4.17 2.57
C LEU A 33 13.44 3.19 2.81
N TRP A 34 13.44 2.06 2.10
CA TRP A 34 14.51 1.06 2.21
C TRP A 34 15.88 1.62 1.80
N LYS A 35 15.94 2.43 0.75
CA LYS A 35 17.19 3.00 0.24
C LYS A 35 17.76 4.10 1.15
N PHE A 36 16.91 4.97 1.68
CA PHE A 36 17.34 6.15 2.45
C PHE A 36 17.47 5.89 3.95
N PHE A 37 16.83 4.85 4.48
CA PHE A 37 16.87 4.52 5.91
C PHE A 37 17.42 3.10 6.17
N PRO A 38 18.63 2.76 5.70
CA PRO A 38 19.24 1.48 6.04
C PRO A 38 19.61 1.47 7.53
N SER A 39 19.19 0.44 8.26
CA SER A 39 19.65 0.17 9.63
C SER A 39 20.27 -1.22 9.71
N LYS A 40 21.35 -1.34 10.49
CA LYS A 40 22.02 -2.60 10.83
C LYS A 40 21.88 -2.94 12.30
N ASP A 41 21.20 -2.09 13.07
CA ASP A 41 21.06 -2.27 14.50
C ASP A 41 20.10 -3.43 14.79
N PRO A 42 20.38 -4.25 15.82
CA PRO A 42 19.46 -5.30 16.23
C PRO A 42 18.08 -4.72 16.56
N ILE A 43 17.02 -5.40 16.12
CA ILE A 43 15.65 -5.01 16.44
C ILE A 43 15.40 -5.33 17.91
N GLY A 44 15.24 -4.30 18.73
CA GLY A 44 14.83 -4.44 20.13
C GLY A 44 13.31 -4.57 20.28
N HIS A 45 12.87 -4.71 21.52
CA HIS A 45 11.44 -4.90 21.85
C HIS A 45 10.59 -3.69 21.46
N LYS A 46 11.09 -2.46 21.69
CA LYS A 46 10.38 -1.22 21.38
C LYS A 46 10.22 -1.04 19.87
N GLU A 47 11.27 -1.35 19.13
CA GLU A 47 11.31 -1.31 17.68
C GLU A 47 10.33 -2.36 17.10
N GLY A 48 10.28 -3.56 17.68
CA GLY A 48 9.32 -4.59 17.29
C GLY A 48 7.86 -4.13 17.42
N PHE A 49 7.49 -3.49 18.54
CA PHE A 49 6.15 -2.91 18.71
C PHE A 49 5.86 -1.80 17.68
N ALA A 50 6.83 -0.92 17.43
CA ALA A 50 6.68 0.13 16.43
C ALA A 50 6.50 -0.43 15.01
N ILE A 51 7.29 -1.43 14.63
CA ILE A 51 7.19 -2.10 13.33
C ILE A 51 5.81 -2.74 13.15
N ALA A 52 5.28 -3.41 14.18
CA ALA A 52 3.95 -4.01 14.10
C ALA A 52 2.85 -2.95 13.95
N ALA A 53 2.84 -1.93 14.81
CA ALA A 53 1.82 -0.89 14.81
C ALA A 53 1.85 -0.07 13.50
N LEU A 54 3.02 0.43 13.11
CA LEU A 54 3.19 1.19 11.88
C LEU A 54 2.97 0.31 10.65
N GLY A 55 3.38 -0.96 10.70
CA GLY A 55 3.16 -1.93 9.63
C GLY A 55 1.69 -2.09 9.30
N TRP A 56 0.83 -2.25 10.30
CA TRP A 56 -0.63 -2.33 10.09
C TRP A 56 -1.24 -1.02 9.59
N ILE A 57 -0.83 0.13 10.15
CA ILE A 57 -1.30 1.44 9.71
C ILE A 57 -0.93 1.70 8.24
N LEU A 58 0.32 1.44 7.87
CA LEU A 58 0.78 1.61 6.49
C LEU A 58 0.15 0.59 5.55
N ALA A 59 -0.03 -0.66 5.97
CA ALA A 59 -0.70 -1.68 5.17
C ALA A 59 -2.15 -1.28 4.85
N ALA A 60 -2.90 -0.78 5.84
CA ALA A 60 -4.24 -0.23 5.63
C ALA A 60 -4.19 1.00 4.71
N GLY A 61 -3.30 1.96 4.97
CA GLY A 61 -3.17 3.18 4.18
C GLY A 61 -2.84 2.94 2.71
N PHE A 62 -1.84 2.10 2.42
CA PHE A 62 -1.51 1.73 1.05
C PHE A 62 -2.58 0.81 0.44
N GLY A 63 -3.23 -0.03 1.25
CA GLY A 63 -4.34 -0.90 0.82
C GLY A 63 -5.59 -0.12 0.38
N ALA A 64 -5.81 1.07 0.93
CA ALA A 64 -6.92 1.96 0.59
C ALA A 64 -6.77 2.62 -0.80
N LEU A 65 -5.54 2.83 -1.27
CA LEU A 65 -5.24 3.55 -2.52
C LEU A 65 -6.02 3.06 -3.76
N PRO A 66 -6.11 1.74 -4.05
CA PRO A 66 -6.85 1.29 -5.23
C PRO A 66 -8.33 1.64 -5.14
N PHE A 67 -8.93 1.58 -3.94
CA PHE A 67 -10.34 1.96 -3.76
C PHE A 67 -10.55 3.46 -3.91
N LEU A 68 -9.61 4.26 -3.37
CA LEU A 68 -9.63 5.71 -3.51
C LEU A 68 -9.51 6.14 -4.98
N PHE A 69 -8.53 5.61 -5.71
CA PHE A 69 -8.31 5.97 -7.11
C PHE A 69 -9.33 5.38 -8.06
N ALA A 70 -9.96 4.26 -7.72
CA ALA A 70 -11.09 3.73 -8.46
C ALA A 70 -12.37 4.55 -8.24
N GLY A 71 -12.40 5.45 -7.25
CA GLY A 71 -13.59 6.22 -6.90
C GLY A 71 -14.70 5.35 -6.29
N THR A 72 -14.34 4.19 -5.72
CA THR A 72 -15.30 3.26 -5.12
C THR A 72 -15.99 3.87 -3.90
N PHE A 73 -15.26 4.71 -3.15
CA PHE A 73 -15.75 5.38 -1.95
C PHE A 73 -15.73 6.91 -2.10
N PRO A 74 -16.64 7.63 -1.43
CA PRO A 74 -16.76 9.08 -1.57
C PRO A 74 -15.64 9.86 -0.89
N ASN A 75 -14.95 9.26 0.08
CA ASN A 75 -13.86 9.90 0.82
C ASN A 75 -12.78 8.88 1.21
N PHE A 76 -11.64 9.38 1.67
CA PHE A 76 -10.50 8.55 2.08
C PHE A 76 -10.78 7.70 3.32
N ILE A 77 -11.57 8.19 4.27
CA ILE A 77 -11.87 7.48 5.51
C ILE A 77 -12.61 6.18 5.19
N ASP A 78 -13.59 6.24 4.29
CA ASP A 78 -14.35 5.08 3.83
C ASP A 78 -13.51 4.11 2.99
N ALA A 79 -12.42 4.57 2.37
CA ALA A 79 -11.49 3.70 1.66
C ALA A 79 -10.48 3.02 2.61
N TYR A 80 -10.22 3.62 3.77
CA TYR A 80 -9.24 3.17 4.75
C TYR A 80 -9.83 2.18 5.77
N PHE A 81 -11.11 2.34 6.13
CA PHE A 81 -11.86 1.50 7.06
C PHE A 81 -12.79 0.53 6.34
#